data_AF-A0A968BPE5-F1
#
_entry.id   AF-A0A968BPE5-F1
#
_cell.length_a   1.000
_cell.length_b   1.000
_cell.length_c   1.000
_cell.angle_alpha   90.00
_cell.angle_beta   90.00
_cell.angle_gamma   90.00
#
_symmetry.space_group_name_H-M   'P 1'
#
loop_
_entity.id
_entity.type
_entity.pdbx_description
1 polymer ?
#
loop_
_entity_poly.entity_id
_entity_poly.type
_entity_poly.pdbx_seq_one_letter_code
_entity_poly.pdbx_strand_id
1 'polypeptide(L)'
;TNDYNMNRVAQLQGVLVLNINELANAVKSVLLPGETISVKVIQAGKELGQGVGYLDDGTMIVIEEGRPYIGQTIPILVKKVLQKTEGRLVFAQPALDR
;
A
#
# COMPACT_ATOMS: atom_id res chain seq x y z
N THR A 1 19.17 -26.12 4.75
CA THR A 1 19.97 -25.27 5.65
C THR A 1 20.04 -23.91 5.00
N ASN A 2 19.07 -23.00 5.14
CA ASN A 2 18.48 -22.30 6.30
C ASN A 2 19.48 -21.43 7.04
N ASP A 3 19.92 -20.37 6.35
CA ASP A 3 20.80 -19.36 6.92
C ASP A 3 19.98 -18.15 7.39
N TYR A 4 20.14 -17.93 8.69
CA TYR A 4 19.62 -16.87 9.53
C TYR A 4 19.78 -15.48 8.89
N ASN A 5 18.67 -14.87 8.49
CA ASN A 5 18.64 -13.44 8.17
C ASN A 5 18.42 -12.62 9.45
N MET A 6 19.52 -12.30 10.13
CA MET A 6 19.63 -11.16 11.03
C MET A 6 20.25 -9.99 10.27
N ASN A 7 19.44 -8.98 9.98
CA ASN A 7 19.85 -7.64 9.54
C ASN A 7 18.71 -6.70 9.96
N ARG A 8 18.90 -5.51 10.51
CA ARG A 8 20.09 -4.83 10.99
C ARG A 8 19.58 -3.62 11.77
N VAL A 9 20.24 -3.32 12.88
CA VAL A 9 20.24 -2.03 13.57
C VAL A 9 20.58 -0.90 12.58
N ALA A 10 19.79 0.17 12.54
CA ALA A 10 20.27 1.55 12.31
C ALA A 10 19.09 2.54 12.37
N GLN A 11 18.94 3.21 13.51
CA GLN A 11 18.52 4.62 13.49
C GLN A 11 19.67 5.43 12.91
N LEU A 12 19.39 6.47 12.11
CA LEU A 12 20.03 7.80 12.14
C LEU A 12 19.80 8.55 10.82
N GLN A 13 19.16 9.72 10.98
CA GLN A 13 19.48 11.01 10.37
C GLN A 13 20.16 11.03 8.98
N GLY A 14 19.48 11.72 8.05
CA GLY A 14 20.15 12.71 7.19
C GLY A 14 21.04 12.16 6.08
N VAL A 15 20.47 12.19 4.87
CA VAL A 15 21.17 12.06 3.58
C VAL A 15 21.57 10.63 3.21
N LEU A 16 20.80 10.01 2.32
CA LEU A 16 21.29 8.89 1.52
C LEU A 16 20.67 8.93 0.12
N VAL A 17 21.48 9.46 -0.79
CA VAL A 17 21.68 9.00 -2.18
C VAL A 17 20.40 8.57 -2.88
N LEU A 18 19.75 9.54 -3.53
CA LEU A 18 18.69 9.28 -4.51
C LEU A 18 19.27 8.33 -5.58
N ASN A 19 18.83 7.08 -5.55
CA ASN A 19 19.20 6.09 -6.53
C ASN A 19 18.62 6.55 -7.87
N ILE A 20 19.46 6.82 -8.86
CA ILE A 20 19.04 7.28 -10.20
C ILE A 20 18.12 6.26 -10.91
N ASN A 21 17.94 5.04 -10.37
CA ASN A 21 16.89 4.12 -10.81
C ASN A 21 15.47 4.46 -10.30
N GLU A 22 15.32 5.28 -9.25
CA GLU A 22 14.01 5.71 -8.73
C GLU A 22 13.39 6.83 -9.56
N LEU A 23 14.20 7.66 -10.24
CA LEU A 23 13.69 8.76 -11.07
C LEU A 23 12.94 8.25 -12.31
N ALA A 24 13.37 7.13 -12.89
CA ALA A 24 12.73 6.56 -14.08
C ALA A 24 11.34 5.95 -13.79
N ASN A 25 11.03 5.64 -12.53
CA ASN A 25 9.72 5.15 -12.12
C ASN A 25 8.77 6.26 -11.66
N ALA A 26 9.22 7.52 -11.56
CA ALA A 26 8.45 8.67 -11.07
C ALA A 26 7.25 9.07 -11.95
N VAL A 27 7.03 8.38 -13.08
CA VAL A 27 5.93 8.62 -14.03
C VAL A 27 4.81 7.58 -13.88
N LYS A 28 5.00 6.53 -13.06
CA LYS A 28 3.93 5.60 -12.65
C LYS A 28 3.56 5.92 -11.21
N SER A 29 2.28 5.89 -10.83
CA SER A 29 1.87 6.03 -9.42
C SER A 29 2.55 4.95 -8.57
N VAL A 30 3.70 5.28 -7.99
CA VAL A 30 4.45 4.36 -7.14
C VAL A 30 3.82 4.40 -5.76
N LEU A 31 2.85 3.52 -5.50
CA LEU A 31 2.39 3.29 -4.12
C LEU A 31 3.52 2.67 -3.31
N LEU A 32 3.93 3.35 -2.25
CA LEU A 32 4.92 2.83 -1.31
C LEU A 32 4.24 2.47 0.02
N PRO A 33 4.70 1.39 0.71
CA PRO A 33 4.32 1.16 2.10
C PRO A 33 4.61 2.40 2.96
N GLY A 34 3.64 2.80 3.78
CA GLY A 34 3.71 3.99 4.62
C GLY A 34 3.10 5.25 4.01
N GLU A 35 2.70 5.23 2.73
CA GLU A 35 1.99 6.36 2.13
C GLU A 35 0.50 6.34 2.47
N THR A 36 -0.05 7.54 2.70
CA THR A 36 -1.48 7.76 2.83
C THR A 36 -2.05 8.23 1.51
N ILE A 37 -3.07 7.56 1.01
CA ILE A 37 -3.80 7.94 -0.21
C ILE A 37 -5.30 7.91 0.04
N SER A 38 -6.09 8.60 -0.79
CA SER A 38 -7.55 8.54 -0.71
C SER A 38 -8.09 7.51 -1.70
N VAL A 39 -8.91 6.57 -1.23
CA VAL A 39 -9.46 5.50 -2.06
C VAL A 39 -10.95 5.36 -1.79
N LYS A 40 -11.74 5.22 -2.87
CA LYS A 40 -13.14 4.86 -2.76
C LYS A 40 -13.28 3.37 -2.49
N VAL A 41 -13.94 3.00 -1.40
CA VAL A 41 -14.29 1.61 -1.15
C VAL A 41 -15.50 1.28 -2.00
N ILE A 42 -15.34 0.36 -2.96
CA ILE A 42 -16.38 0.05 -3.94
C ILE A 42 -17.23 -1.12 -3.46
N GLN A 43 -16.60 -2.13 -2.86
CA GLN A 43 -17.27 -3.36 -2.46
C GLN A 43 -16.63 -4.03 -1.24
N ALA A 44 -17.28 -5.06 -0.71
CA ALA A 44 -16.72 -5.90 0.35
C ALA A 44 -15.60 -6.79 -0.21
N GLY A 45 -14.56 -7.01 0.60
CA GLY A 45 -13.47 -7.94 0.30
C GLY A 45 -13.80 -9.39 0.61
N LYS A 46 -12.79 -10.25 0.42
CA LYS A 46 -12.94 -11.69 0.61
C LYS A 46 -13.08 -12.07 2.07
N GLU A 47 -12.36 -11.40 2.97
CA GLU A 47 -12.41 -11.66 4.40
C GLU A 47 -13.40 -10.73 5.11
N LEU A 48 -13.90 -11.17 6.26
CA LEU A 48 -14.82 -10.40 7.07
C LEU A 48 -14.18 -9.06 7.47
N GLY A 49 -14.86 -7.95 7.18
CA GLY A 49 -14.38 -6.61 7.52
C GLY A 49 -13.52 -5.96 6.44
N GLN A 50 -13.09 -6.68 5.40
CA GLN A 50 -12.35 -6.08 4.30
C GLN A 50 -13.26 -5.25 3.38
N GLY A 51 -12.72 -4.15 2.88
CA GLY A 51 -13.21 -3.42 1.72
C GLY A 51 -12.25 -3.56 0.54
N VAL A 52 -12.76 -3.38 -0.68
CA VAL A 52 -11.96 -3.36 -1.90
C VAL A 52 -12.23 -2.07 -2.66
N GLY A 53 -11.15 -1.41 -3.05
CA GLY A 53 -11.13 -0.28 -3.97
C GLY A 53 -10.17 -0.54 -5.13
N TYR A 54 -10.21 0.33 -6.12
CA TYR A 54 -9.30 0.29 -7.25
C TYR A 54 -8.74 1.69 -7.49
N LEU A 55 -7.52 1.74 -7.99
CA LEU A 55 -6.99 2.95 -8.61
C LEU A 55 -7.36 3.01 -10.09
N ASP A 56 -7.16 4.17 -10.69
CA ASP A 56 -7.46 4.43 -12.10
C ASP A 56 -6.65 3.55 -13.06
N ASP A 57 -5.49 3.04 -12.62
CA ASP A 57 -4.64 2.12 -13.38
C ASP A 57 -5.05 0.63 -13.27
N GLY A 58 -6.13 0.34 -12.53
CA GLY A 58 -6.61 -1.02 -12.27
C GLY A 58 -5.94 -1.73 -11.10
N THR A 59 -5.03 -1.08 -10.37
CA THR A 59 -4.44 -1.64 -9.14
C THR A 59 -5.54 -1.91 -8.12
N MET A 60 -5.64 -3.16 -7.65
CA MET A 60 -6.60 -3.57 -6.64
C MET A 60 -6.07 -3.21 -5.24
N ILE A 61 -6.86 -2.49 -4.46
CA ILE A 61 -6.56 -2.09 -3.09
C ILE A 61 -7.50 -2.82 -2.14
N VAL A 62 -6.94 -3.68 -1.29
CA VAL A 62 -7.63 -4.36 -0.20
C VAL A 62 -7.43 -3.55 1.07
N ILE A 63 -8.52 -3.09 1.66
CA ILE A 63 -8.54 -2.24 2.85
C ILE A 63 -9.04 -3.09 4.01
N GLU A 64 -8.14 -3.42 4.94
CA GLU A 64 -8.49 -4.04 6.22
C GLU A 64 -9.42 -3.12 7.00
N GLU A 65 -10.48 -3.65 7.61
CA GLU A 65 -11.53 -2.85 8.27
C GLU A 65 -12.21 -1.81 7.35
N GLY A 66 -12.09 -1.97 6.04
CA GLY A 66 -12.67 -1.07 5.03
C GLY A 66 -14.17 -1.25 4.80
N ARG A 67 -14.77 -2.36 5.27
CA ARG A 67 -16.19 -2.70 5.00
C ARG A 67 -17.21 -1.62 5.44
N PRO A 68 -17.07 -0.96 6.60
CA PRO A 68 -18.00 0.12 7.00
C PRO A 68 -18.00 1.32 6.06
N TYR A 69 -16.93 1.46 5.26
CA TYR A 69 -16.71 2.61 4.39
C TYR A 69 -17.11 2.35 2.93
N ILE A 70 -17.80 1.23 2.64
CA ILE A 70 -18.31 0.94 1.30
C ILE A 70 -19.17 2.10 0.79
N GLY A 71 -18.87 2.56 -0.43
CA GLY A 71 -19.48 3.72 -1.07
C GLY A 71 -18.77 5.05 -0.77
N GLN A 72 -17.89 5.08 0.24
CA GLN A 72 -17.19 6.29 0.69
C GLN A 72 -15.76 6.33 0.18
N THR A 73 -15.22 7.55 0.04
CA THR A 73 -13.79 7.78 -0.22
C THR A 73 -13.13 8.12 1.09
N ILE A 74 -12.18 7.29 1.52
CA ILE A 74 -11.49 7.45 2.81
C ILE A 74 -9.98 7.50 2.61
N PRO A 75 -9.25 8.21 3.49
CA PRO A 75 -7.81 8.10 3.53
C PRO A 75 -7.41 6.71 4.05
N ILE A 76 -6.46 6.09 3.38
CA ILE A 76 -5.93 4.77 3.71
C ILE A 76 -4.41 4.81 3.75
N LEU A 77 -3.82 4.11 4.72
CA LEU A 77 -2.39 3.91 4.84
C LEU A 77 -2.01 2.60 4.14
N VAL A 78 -1.14 2.68 3.14
CA VAL A 78 -0.61 1.52 2.44
C VAL A 78 0.30 0.72 3.38
N LYS A 79 -0.05 -0.53 3.66
CA LYS A 79 0.78 -1.45 4.46
C LYS A 79 1.74 -2.24 3.61
N LYS A 80 1.25 -2.77 2.49
CA LYS A 80 2.02 -3.72 1.68
C LYS A 80 1.60 -3.64 0.22
N VAL A 81 2.58 -3.78 -0.67
CA VAL A 81 2.34 -3.90 -2.10
C VAL A 81 2.85 -5.28 -2.54
N LEU A 82 1.99 -6.04 -3.20
CA LEU A 82 2.31 -7.32 -3.82
C LEU A 82 2.21 -7.18 -5.33
N GLN A 83 3.26 -7.57 -6.03
CA GLN A 83 3.23 -7.75 -7.47
C GLN A 83 2.81 -9.20 -7.78
N LYS A 84 1.73 -9.39 -8.53
CA LYS A 84 1.32 -10.68 -9.08
C LYS A 84 1.40 -10.65 -10.61
N THR A 85 1.40 -11.83 -11.23
CA THR A 85 1.40 -11.98 -12.69
C THR A 85 0.16 -11.33 -13.33
N GLU A 86 -0.97 -11.29 -12.62
CA GLU A 86 -2.25 -10.72 -13.07
C GLU A 86 -2.37 -9.21 -12.81
N GLY A 87 -1.44 -8.61 -12.06
CA GLY A 87 -1.49 -7.19 -11.71
C GLY A 87 -0.90 -6.86 -10.35
N ARG A 88 -1.13 -5.61 -9.92
CA ARG A 88 -0.67 -5.09 -8.64
C ARG A 88 -1.78 -5.19 -7.59
N LEU A 89 -1.45 -5.74 -6.43
CA LEU A 89 -2.33 -5.86 -5.29
C LEU A 89 -1.75 -5.08 -4.11
N VAL A 90 -2.53 -4.18 -3.54
CA VAL A 90 -2.13 -3.33 -2.42
C VAL A 90 -2.98 -3.67 -1.22
N PHE A 91 -2.34 -3.81 -0.06
CA PHE A 91 -3.00 -3.96 1.23
C PHE A 91 -2.83 -2.67 2.01
N ALA A 92 -3.93 -2.19 2.57
CA ALA A 92 -3.99 -0.95 3.30
C ALA A 92 -4.96 -1.05 4.47
N GLN A 93 -4.98 -0.02 5.31
CA GLN A 93 -5.95 0.17 6.39
C GLN A 93 -6.43 1.62 6.39
N PRO A 94 -7.62 1.94 6.94
CA PRO A 94 -8.03 3.32 7.16
C PRO A 94 -6.93 4.09 7.90
N ALA A 95 -6.54 5.25 7.37
CA ALA A 95 -5.67 6.16 8.09
C ALA A 95 -6.53 6.80 9.19
N LEU A 96 -6.33 6.37 10.44
CA LEU A 96 -6.87 7.10 11.58
C LEU A 96 -6.10 8.42 11.67
N ASP A 97 -6.78 9.55 11.47
CA ASP A 97 -6.29 10.85 11.93
C ASP A 97 -6.07 10.75 13.45
N ARG A 98 -4.82 10.69 13.88
CA ARG A 98 -4.41 10.74 15.29
C ARG A 98 -3.33 11.77 15.48
#